data_AF-A0A699XDE5-F1
#
_entry.id   AF-A0A699XDE5-F1
#
_cell.length_a   1.000
_cell.length_b   1.000
_cell.length_c   1.000
_cell.angle_alpha   90.00
_cell.angle_beta   90.00
_cell.angle_gamma   90.00
#
_symmetry.space_group_name_H-M   'P 1'
#
loop_
_entity.id
_entity.type
_entity.pdbx_description
1 polymer ?
#
loop_
_entity_poly.entity_id
_entity_poly.type
_entity_poly.pdbx_seq_one_letter_code
_entity_poly.pdbx_strand_id
1 'polypeptide(L)'
;GTVPAYGPTEKLKDGNVVVHGMSKQDIDDVIAAFAQAAKDAKDIGMDGVEIHGAHGYLVDQFFWEGTNQRTDEYGGNLAQRSRFAIE
;
A
#
# COMPACT_ATOMS: atom_id res chain seq x y z
N GLY A 1 21.52 5.55 -5.03
CA GLY A 1 20.96 4.19 -4.99
C GLY A 1 19.52 4.26 -5.42
N THR A 2 19.05 3.34 -6.25
CA THR A 2 17.62 3.22 -6.54
C THR A 2 16.92 2.75 -5.28
N VAL A 3 15.90 3.48 -4.83
CA VAL A 3 15.06 3.04 -3.73
C VAL A 3 14.26 1.83 -4.23
N PRO A 4 14.28 0.68 -3.53
CA PRO A 4 13.48 -0.48 -3.92
C PRO A 4 11.99 -0.13 -3.87
N ALA A 5 11.24 -0.54 -4.90
CA ALA A 5 9.80 -0.36 -4.94
C ALA A 5 9.09 -1.48 -4.15
N TYR A 6 8.01 -1.14 -3.46
CA TYR A 6 7.17 -2.07 -2.72
C TYR A 6 5.73 -2.01 -3.24
N GLY A 7 5.04 -3.15 -3.19
CA GLY A 7 3.64 -3.27 -3.57
C GLY A 7 3.01 -4.55 -3.02
N PRO A 8 1.71 -4.79 -3.28
CA PRO A 8 1.01 -5.94 -2.71
C PRO A 8 1.59 -7.29 -3.15
N THR A 9 2.18 -7.37 -4.35
CA THR A 9 2.72 -8.61 -4.92
C THR A 9 4.12 -8.37 -5.49
N GLU A 10 5.02 -9.34 -5.29
CA GLU A 10 6.36 -9.31 -5.88
C GLU A 10 6.28 -9.34 -7.41
N LYS A 11 7.06 -8.49 -8.07
CA LYS A 11 7.17 -8.46 -9.54
C LYS A 11 8.61 -8.67 -9.96
N LEU A 12 8.79 -9.59 -10.90
CA LEU A 12 10.07 -9.89 -11.53
C LEU A 12 10.14 -9.27 -12.93
N LYS A 13 11.30 -8.74 -13.28
CA LYS A 13 11.64 -8.34 -14.65
C LYS A 13 13.03 -8.86 -14.97
N ASP A 14 13.14 -9.64 -16.04
CA ASP A 14 14.40 -10.25 -16.50
C ASP A 14 15.12 -11.04 -15.37
N GLY A 15 14.34 -11.74 -14.53
CA GLY A 15 14.86 -12.53 -13.40
C GLY A 15 15.19 -11.71 -12.14
N ASN A 16 15.04 -10.38 -12.17
CA ASN A 16 15.31 -9.50 -11.04
C ASN A 16 14.03 -9.01 -10.39
N VAL A 17 14.01 -8.90 -9.06
CA VAL A 17 12.91 -8.26 -8.32
C VAL A 17 12.91 -6.77 -8.64
N VAL A 18 11.81 -6.30 -9.23
CA VAL A 18 11.58 -4.87 -9.52
C VAL A 18 10.55 -4.25 -8.59
N VAL A 19 9.69 -5.07 -7.97
CA VAL A 19 8.80 -4.67 -6.88
C VAL A 19 8.84 -5.76 -5.83
N HIS A 20 9.17 -5.40 -4.60
CA HIS A 20 9.10 -6.29 -3.45
C HIS A 20 7.65 -6.43 -2.98
N GLY A 21 7.19 -7.68 -2.83
CA GLY A 21 5.90 -7.95 -2.22
C GLY A 21 5.95 -7.58 -0.73
N MET A 22 5.04 -6.72 -0.28
CA MET A 22 5.01 -6.27 1.11
C MET A 22 4.73 -7.43 2.06
N SER A 23 5.49 -7.54 3.13
CA SER A 23 5.14 -8.35 4.29
C SER A 23 4.01 -7.70 5.08
N LYS A 24 3.46 -8.43 6.06
CA LYS A 24 2.50 -7.85 7.00
C LYS A 24 3.10 -6.68 7.80
N GLN A 25 4.36 -6.80 8.20
CA GLN A 25 5.06 -5.72 8.89
C GLN A 25 5.20 -4.47 8.01
N ASP A 26 5.52 -4.64 6.72
CA ASP A 26 5.59 -3.50 5.80
C ASP A 26 4.22 -2.79 5.66
N ILE A 27 3.13 -3.56 5.68
CA ILE A 27 1.76 -3.02 5.64
C ILE A 27 1.47 -2.24 6.93
N ASP A 28 1.74 -2.84 8.09
CA ASP A 28 1.54 -2.22 9.40
C ASP A 28 2.37 -0.91 9.53
N ASP A 29 3.61 -0.92 9.07
CA ASP A 29 4.51 0.23 9.08
C ASP A 29 4.00 1.37 8.18
N VAL A 30 3.45 1.04 7.00
CA VAL A 30 2.87 2.04 6.09
C VAL A 30 1.58 2.64 6.66
N ILE A 31 0.71 1.83 7.27
CA ILE A 31 -0.50 2.32 7.97
C ILE A 31 -0.09 3.27 9.09
N ALA A 32 0.90 2.88 9.92
CA ALA A 32 1.42 3.74 10.97
C ALA A 32 2.02 5.04 10.43
N ALA A 33 2.69 4.99 9.27
CA ALA A 33 3.23 6.17 8.61
C ALA A 33 2.13 7.12 8.08
N PHE A 34 1.03 6.60 7.52
CA PHE A 34 -0.14 7.41 7.14
C PHE A 34 -0.76 8.09 8.37
N ALA A 35 -0.94 7.35 9.46
CA ALA A 35 -1.47 7.89 10.70
C ALA A 35 -0.57 9.00 11.28
N GLN A 36 0.75 8.79 11.28
CA GLN A 36 1.72 9.78 11.72
C GLN A 36 1.70 11.02 10.82
N ALA A 37 1.68 10.84 9.50
CA ALA A 37 1.61 11.96 8.54
C ALA A 37 0.32 12.79 8.71
N ALA A 38 -0.82 12.13 8.99
CA ALA A 38 -2.07 12.83 9.24
C ALA A 38 -2.04 13.62 10.57
N LYS A 39 -1.41 13.05 11.60
CA LYS A 39 -1.16 13.75 12.85
C LYS A 39 -0.27 14.97 12.63
N ASP A 40 0.84 14.82 11.90
CA ASP A 40 1.76 15.91 11.61
C ASP A 40 1.09 17.02 10.80
N ALA A 41 0.26 16.67 9.81
CA ALA A 41 -0.54 17.62 9.04
C ALA A 41 -1.47 18.45 9.92
N LYS A 42 -2.14 17.81 10.89
CA LYS A 42 -2.96 18.50 11.88
C LYS A 42 -2.12 19.42 12.78
N ASP A 43 -0.97 18.95 13.25
CA ASP A 43 -0.10 19.69 14.18
C ASP A 43 0.48 20.96 13.54
N ILE A 44 0.65 20.99 12.21
CA ILE A 44 1.07 22.18 11.46
C ILE A 44 -0.10 23.07 10.98
N GLY A 45 -1.34 22.72 11.34
CA GLY A 45 -2.53 23.54 11.08
C GLY A 45 -3.23 23.31 9.74
N MET A 46 -3.07 22.14 9.10
CA MET A 46 -3.89 21.78 7.95
C MET A 46 -5.34 21.51 8.34
N ASP A 47 -6.30 21.87 7.47
CA ASP A 47 -7.73 21.66 7.70
C ASP A 47 -8.18 20.20 7.51
N GLY A 48 -7.37 19.39 6.82
CA GLY A 48 -7.69 18.00 6.54
C GLY A 48 -6.59 17.28 5.78
N VAL A 49 -6.84 15.99 5.53
CA VAL A 49 -5.97 15.10 4.74
C VAL A 49 -6.78 14.38 3.68
N GLU A 50 -6.16 14.13 2.55
CA GLU A 50 -6.73 13.29 1.48
C GLU A 50 -5.83 12.06 1.31
N ILE A 51 -6.44 10.88 1.34
CA ILE A 51 -5.73 9.62 1.06
C ILE A 51 -5.84 9.34 -0.43
N HIS A 52 -4.70 9.28 -1.12
CA HIS A 52 -4.71 9.06 -2.57
C HIS A 52 -4.89 7.58 -2.92
N GLY A 53 -6.14 7.18 -3.10
CA GLY A 53 -6.56 5.81 -3.42
C GLY A 53 -6.74 5.47 -4.90
N ALA A 54 -6.10 6.18 -5.83
CA ALA A 54 -6.37 6.06 -7.27
C ALA A 54 -5.08 5.98 -8.12
N HIS A 55 -5.24 5.94 -9.45
CA HIS A 55 -4.18 6.07 -10.46
C HIS A 55 -3.01 5.09 -10.34
N GLY A 56 -3.26 3.87 -9.85
CA GLY A 56 -2.24 2.84 -9.70
C GLY A 56 -1.24 3.07 -8.56
N TYR A 57 -1.52 3.99 -7.63
CA TYR A 57 -0.76 4.13 -6.38
C TYR A 57 -1.11 3.02 -5.39
N LEU A 58 -0.38 2.95 -4.28
CA LEU A 58 -0.33 1.79 -3.40
C LEU A 58 -1.72 1.26 -2.97
N VAL A 59 -2.60 2.14 -2.49
CA VAL A 59 -3.96 1.76 -2.07
C VAL A 59 -4.77 1.19 -3.24
N ASP A 60 -4.68 1.80 -4.42
CA ASP A 60 -5.32 1.31 -5.65
C ASP A 60 -4.73 -0.04 -6.10
N GLN A 61 -3.42 -0.24 -5.92
CA GLN A 61 -2.78 -1.51 -6.22
C GLN A 61 -3.30 -2.66 -5.35
N PHE A 62 -3.59 -2.42 -4.06
CA PHE A 62 -4.22 -3.43 -3.20
C PHE A 62 -5.65 -3.75 -3.64
N PHE A 63 -6.38 -2.76 -4.17
CA PHE A 63 -7.79 -2.91 -4.54
C PHE A 63 -8.04 -3.82 -5.75
N TRP A 64 -7.17 -3.74 -6.77
CA TRP A 64 -7.37 -4.47 -8.03
C TRP A 64 -6.72 -5.85 -8.03
N GLU A 65 -7.48 -6.86 -8.46
CA GLU A 65 -6.99 -8.23 -8.61
C GLU A 65 -5.75 -8.28 -9.51
N GLY A 66 -5.74 -7.57 -10.65
CA GLY A 66 -4.60 -7.57 -11.58
C GLY A 66 -3.27 -7.10 -10.99
N THR A 67 -3.30 -6.29 -9.92
CA THR A 67 -2.10 -5.81 -9.22
C THR A 67 -1.84 -6.49 -7.89
N ASN A 68 -2.86 -7.06 -7.27
CA ASN A 68 -2.80 -7.76 -5.99
C ASN A 68 -3.21 -9.23 -6.14
N GLN A 69 -2.19 -10.09 -6.21
CA GLN A 69 -2.29 -11.55 -6.30
C GLN A 69 -1.95 -12.23 -4.95
N ARG A 70 -2.10 -11.50 -3.84
CA ARG A 70 -1.89 -12.07 -2.50
C ARG A 70 -2.94 -13.13 -2.19
N THR A 71 -2.57 -14.06 -1.32
CA THR A 71 -3.44 -15.14 -0.83
C THR A 71 -3.76 -15.03 0.67
N ASP A 72 -3.31 -13.95 1.32
CA ASP A 72 -3.52 -13.67 2.74
C ASP A 72 -4.74 -12.75 2.98
N GLU A 73 -4.89 -12.18 4.18
CA GLU A 73 -6.03 -11.33 4.55
C GLU A 73 -6.14 -10.01 3.77
N TYR A 74 -5.10 -9.65 2.99
CA TYR A 74 -5.06 -8.47 2.13
C TYR A 74 -5.24 -8.80 0.64
N GLY A 75 -5.46 -10.08 0.29
CA GLY A 75 -5.67 -10.54 -1.09
C GLY A 75 -6.86 -11.48 -1.23
N GLY A 76 -7.19 -11.87 -2.47
CA GLY A 76 -8.35 -12.71 -2.74
C GLY A 76 -9.59 -11.90 -3.09
N ASN A 77 -10.67 -11.99 -2.31
CA ASN A 77 -11.93 -11.34 -2.65
C ASN A 77 -11.90 -9.81 -2.45
N LEU A 78 -12.94 -9.11 -2.92
CA LEU A 78 -13.01 -7.64 -2.82
C LEU A 78 -12.87 -7.12 -1.38
N ALA A 79 -13.50 -7.78 -0.40
CA ALA A 79 -13.43 -7.34 0.99
C ALA A 79 -12.00 -7.44 1.56
N GLN A 80 -11.27 -8.52 1.23
CA GLN A 80 -9.87 -8.67 1.63
C GLN A 80 -8.97 -7.65 0.93
N ARG A 81 -9.17 -7.43 -0.37
CA ARG A 81 -8.42 -6.42 -1.14
C ARG A 81 -8.68 -4.98 -0.70
N SER A 82 -9.88 -4.70 -0.17
CA SER A 82 -10.22 -3.40 0.41
C SER A 82 -9.65 -3.18 1.81
N ARG A 83 -9.15 -4.22 2.49
CA ARG A 83 -8.67 -4.13 3.89
C ARG A 83 -7.64 -3.03 4.08
N PHE A 84 -6.62 -2.97 3.22
CA PHE A 84 -5.55 -1.97 3.32
C PHE A 84 -6.05 -0.53 3.18
N ALA A 85 -7.14 -0.29 2.46
CA ALA A 85 -7.72 1.05 2.33
C ALA A 85 -8.57 1.45 3.54
N ILE A 86 -8.99 0.48 4.35
CA ILE A 86 -9.89 0.65 5.50
C ILE A 86 -9.11 0.78 6.81
N GLU A 87 -8.00 0.05 6.93
CA GLU A 87 -7.09 0.07 8.08
C GLU A 87 -6.16 1.30 8.04
#